data_AF-A0A6P0N162-F1
#
_entry.id   AF-A0A6P0N162-F1
#
_cell.length_a   1.000
_cell.length_b   1.000
_cell.length_c   1.000
_cell.angle_alpha   90.00
_cell.angle_beta   90.00
_cell.angle_gamma   90.00
#
_symmetry.space_group_name_H-M   'P 1'
#
loop_
_entity.id
_entity.type
_entity.pdbx_description
1 polymer ?
#
loop_
_entity_poly.entity_id
_entity_poly.type
_entity_poly.pdbx_seq_one_letter_code
_entity_poly.pdbx_strand_id
1 'polypeptide(L)'
;MGVAILSPTRQRLMRITPSSPREWIKERKAKVVHNDLGVFTVKLVCESSGSQTQVIVMGIDQGNHETIIGVKSVYTTLIKFSVRKLQLLLQYTRRDCNWKFPTQPALYPC
;
A
#
# COMPACT_ATOMS: atom_id res chain seq x y z
N MET A 1 2.25 -18.99 -2.62
CA MET A 1 1.08 -19.10 -1.71
C MET A 1 1.21 -18.06 -0.61
N GLY A 2 0.14 -17.31 -0.30
CA GLY A 2 0.15 -16.32 0.79
C GLY A 2 -0.40 -16.87 2.11
N VAL A 3 -0.10 -16.19 3.22
CA VAL A 3 -0.49 -16.56 4.59
C VAL A 3 -1.68 -15.74 5.05
N ALA A 4 -2.68 -16.38 5.64
CA ALA A 4 -3.82 -15.68 6.22
C ALA A 4 -3.38 -14.92 7.49
N ILE A 5 -3.76 -13.65 7.57
CA ILE A 5 -3.41 -12.78 8.70
C ILE A 5 -4.68 -12.33 9.42
N LEU A 6 -4.63 -12.34 10.74
CA LEU A 6 -5.69 -11.88 11.63
C LEU A 6 -5.22 -10.67 12.44
N SER A 7 -6.11 -9.70 12.63
CA SER A 7 -5.92 -8.60 13.58
C SER A 7 -5.93 -9.12 15.04
N PRO A 8 -5.53 -8.29 16.03
CA PRO A 8 -5.71 -8.63 17.44
C PRO A 8 -7.16 -8.97 17.81
N THR A 9 -8.12 -8.32 17.15
CA THR A 9 -9.57 -8.54 17.27
C THR A 9 -10.11 -9.72 16.45
N ARG A 10 -9.22 -10.54 15.85
CA ARG A 10 -9.54 -11.67 14.96
C ARG A 10 -10.25 -11.31 13.65
N GLN A 11 -10.24 -10.05 13.26
CA GLN A 11 -10.69 -9.66 11.93
C GLN A 11 -9.68 -10.10 10.87
N ARG A 12 -10.17 -10.50 9.70
CA ARG A 12 -9.33 -10.99 8.62
C ARG A 12 -8.66 -9.82 7.91
N LEU A 13 -7.34 -9.88 7.79
CA LEU A 13 -6.52 -8.91 7.08
C LEU A 13 -6.09 -9.44 5.71
N MET A 14 -5.53 -8.55 4.89
CA MET A 14 -4.99 -8.92 3.58
C MET A 14 -3.93 -10.03 3.72
N ARG A 15 -3.95 -10.97 2.77
CA ARG A 15 -3.01 -12.08 2.71
C ARG A 15 -1.65 -11.57 2.22
N ILE A 16 -0.56 -11.96 2.91
CA ILE A 16 0.80 -11.51 2.58
C ILE A 16 1.71 -12.74 2.31
N THR A 17 2.79 -12.52 1.57
CA THR A 17 3.87 -13.49 1.31
C THR A 17 4.41 -14.06 2.64
N PRO A 18 4.70 -15.37 2.75
CA PRO A 18 5.08 -16.03 3.99
C PRO A 18 6.39 -15.55 4.65
N SER A 19 7.25 -14.81 3.95
CA SER A 19 8.49 -14.26 4.52
C SER A 19 8.21 -13.31 5.68
N SER A 20 7.33 -12.32 5.48
CA SER A 20 7.05 -11.28 6.49
C SER A 20 6.40 -11.84 7.75
N PRO A 21 5.36 -12.70 7.70
CA PRO A 21 4.76 -13.28 8.91
C PRO A 21 5.74 -14.13 9.72
N ARG A 22 6.71 -14.81 9.07
CA ARG A 22 7.75 -15.57 9.78
C ARG A 22 8.70 -14.64 10.55
N GLU A 23 9.08 -13.51 9.95
CA GLU A 23 9.87 -12.48 10.63
C GLU A 23 9.12 -11.88 11.81
N TRP A 24 7.83 -11.56 11.67
CA TRP A 24 7.03 -11.02 12.76
C TRP A 24 6.87 -11.99 13.93
N ILE A 25 6.81 -13.29 13.67
CA ILE A 25 6.80 -14.31 14.73
C ILE A 25 8.14 -14.30 15.48
N LYS A 26 9.27 -14.22 14.77
CA LYS A 26 10.61 -14.09 15.39
C LYS A 26 10.72 -12.83 16.25
N GLU A 27 10.18 -11.71 15.75
CA GLU A 27 10.15 -10.41 16.44
C GLU A 27 9.06 -10.31 17.52
N ARG A 28 8.28 -11.38 17.75
CA ARG A 28 7.16 -11.40 18.70
C ARG A 28 6.03 -10.41 18.41
N LYS A 29 5.94 -9.90 17.19
CA LYS A 29 4.88 -9.01 16.71
C LYS A 29 3.62 -9.77 16.25
N ALA A 30 3.75 -11.07 16.00
CA ALA A 30 2.65 -11.94 15.61
C ALA A 30 2.80 -13.36 16.19
N LYS A 31 1.70 -14.11 16.23
CA LYS A 31 1.63 -15.48 16.76
C LYS A 31 0.90 -16.40 15.77
N VAL A 32 1.32 -17.65 15.69
CA VAL A 32 0.61 -18.67 14.90
C VAL A 32 -0.72 -18.99 15.57
N VAL A 33 -1.78 -19.14 14.77
CA VAL A 33 -3.11 -19.54 15.23
C VAL A 33 -3.57 -20.74 14.43
N HIS A 34 -4.10 -21.72 15.14
CA HIS A 34 -4.74 -22.88 14.53
C HIS A 34 -6.17 -22.53 14.12
N ASN A 35 -6.57 -22.99 12.94
CA ASN A 35 -7.93 -22.92 12.45
C ASN A 35 -8.40 -24.32 12.07
N ASP A 36 -9.71 -24.45 11.92
CA ASP A 36 -10.35 -25.74 11.60
C ASP A 36 -10.03 -26.23 10.18
N LEU A 37 -9.42 -25.36 9.35
CA LEU A 37 -9.01 -25.66 7.98
C LEU A 37 -7.58 -26.23 7.89
N GLY A 38 -6.84 -26.30 9.00
CA GLY A 38 -5.44 -26.72 9.01
C GLY A 38 -4.48 -25.78 8.26
N VAL A 39 -4.92 -24.56 7.94
CA VAL A 39 -4.14 -23.59 7.14
C VAL A 39 -3.29 -22.72 8.05
N PHE A 40 -2.00 -22.62 7.73
CA PHE A 40 -1.08 -21.73 8.43
C PHE A 40 -1.60 -20.28 8.45
N THR A 41 -1.95 -19.82 9.65
CA THR A 41 -2.57 -18.52 9.91
C THR A 41 -1.82 -17.83 11.02
N VAL A 42 -1.64 -16.52 10.89
CA VAL A 42 -0.89 -15.70 11.83
C VAL A 42 -1.77 -14.58 12.36
N LYS A 43 -1.72 -14.31 13.66
CA LYS A 43 -2.46 -13.24 14.33
C LYS A 43 -1.48 -12.20 14.88
N LEU A 44 -1.74 -10.92 14.61
CA LEU A 44 -0.97 -9.80 15.16
C LEU A 44 -1.18 -9.67 16.67
N VAL A 45 -0.14 -9.28 17.39
CA VAL A 45 -0.17 -9.05 18.85
C VAL A 45 -0.77 -7.68 19.21
N CYS A 46 -0.59 -6.72 18.33
CA CYS A 46 -0.90 -5.29 18.48
C CYS A 46 -1.71 -4.79 17.28
N GLU A 47 -2.47 -3.70 17.48
CA GLU A 47 -3.09 -2.97 16.37
C GLU A 47 -2.03 -2.60 15.35
N SER A 48 -2.38 -2.72 14.08
CA SER A 48 -1.40 -2.57 13.02
C SER A 48 -1.05 -1.10 12.77
N SER A 49 0.23 -0.80 12.55
CA SER A 49 0.63 0.54 12.11
C SER A 49 0.05 0.87 10.72
N GLY A 50 -0.33 2.13 10.50
CA GLY A 50 -0.81 2.61 9.19
C GLY A 50 -2.32 2.57 8.95
N SER A 51 -3.15 2.31 9.97
CA SER A 51 -4.62 2.43 9.85
C SER A 51 -5.10 3.87 9.68
N GLN A 52 -4.24 4.85 9.98
CA GLN A 52 -4.51 6.26 9.73
C GLN A 52 -4.40 6.55 8.23
N THR A 53 -5.55 6.49 7.55
CA THR A 53 -5.67 6.98 6.18
C THR A 53 -6.02 8.45 6.21
N GLN A 54 -5.39 9.24 5.34
CA GLN A 54 -5.82 10.61 5.06
C GLN A 54 -6.66 10.60 3.79
N VAL A 55 -7.67 11.46 3.73
CA VAL A 55 -8.45 11.64 2.50
C VAL A 55 -7.53 12.22 1.43
N ILE A 56 -7.40 11.50 0.32
CA ILE A 56 -6.73 11.99 -0.89
C ILE A 56 -7.82 12.24 -1.94
N VAL A 57 -7.85 13.46 -2.47
CA VAL A 57 -8.77 13.85 -3.54
C VAL A 57 -7.99 13.95 -4.84
N MET A 58 -8.52 13.34 -5.89
CA MET A 58 -8.02 13.47 -7.26
C MET A 58 -9.03 14.29 -8.07
N GLY A 59 -8.54 15.34 -8.71
CA GLY A 59 -9.31 16.15 -9.65
C GLY A 59 -8.72 16.03 -11.05
N ILE A 60 -9.60 15.89 -12.05
CA ILE A 60 -9.25 15.99 -13.46
C ILE A 60 -9.90 17.25 -14.00
N ASP A 61 -9.09 18.19 -14.45
CA ASP A 61 -9.56 19.40 -15.11
C ASP A 61 -9.31 19.28 -16.61
N GLN A 62 -10.39 19.32 -17.38
CA GLN A 62 -10.34 19.24 -18.84
C GLN A 62 -10.43 20.66 -19.42
N GLY A 63 -9.27 21.27 -19.65
CA GLY A 63 -9.19 22.54 -20.39
C GLY A 63 -9.14 22.32 -21.90
N ASN A 64 -9.51 23.34 -22.68
CA ASN A 64 -9.58 23.31 -24.14
C ASN A 64 -8.33 22.77 -24.87
N HIS A 65 -7.13 22.86 -24.27
CA HIS A 65 -5.88 22.43 -24.91
C HIS A 65 -5.02 21.49 -24.05
N GLU A 66 -5.32 21.34 -22.75
CA GLU A 66 -4.58 20.49 -21.84
C GLU A 66 -5.50 19.91 -20.76
N THR A 67 -5.34 18.62 -20.49
CA THR A 67 -5.92 17.97 -19.31
C THR A 67 -4.91 18.04 -18.17
N ILE A 68 -5.35 18.51 -17.01
CA ILE A 68 -4.52 18.60 -15.81
C ILE A 68 -5.05 17.62 -14.77
N ILE A 69 -4.15 16.83 -14.18
CA ILE A 69 -4.46 15.98 -13.03
C ILE A 69 -3.81 16.59 -11.80
N GLY A 70 -4.63 16.82 -10.77
CA GLY A 70 -4.19 17.27 -9.45
C GLY A 70 -4.51 16.22 -8.39
N VAL A 71 -3.52 15.88 -7.58
CA VAL A 71 -3.67 15.00 -6.41
C VAL A 71 -3.40 15.82 -5.16
N LYS A 72 -4.38 15.87 -4.25
CA LYS A 72 -4.33 16.67 -3.04
C LYS A 72 -4.59 15.83 -1.80
N SER A 73 -3.76 16.00 -0.78
CA SER A 73 -4.01 15.57 0.60
C SER A 73 -4.67 16.71 1.38
N VAL A 74 -5.27 16.40 2.52
CA VAL A 74 -5.74 17.37 3.52
C VAL A 74 -4.69 18.46 3.82
N TYR A 75 -3.41 18.11 3.83
CA TYR A 75 -2.34 19.03 4.25
C TYR A 75 -1.62 19.73 3.09
N THR A 76 -1.58 19.14 1.90
CA THR A 76 -0.79 19.68 0.78
C THR A 76 -1.22 19.12 -0.58
N THR A 77 -0.88 19.83 -1.65
CA THR A 77 -0.97 19.30 -3.01
C THR A 77 0.21 18.38 -3.24
N LEU A 78 -0.06 17.09 -3.46
CA LEU A 78 0.98 16.08 -3.65
C LEU A 78 1.62 16.23 -5.03
N ILE A 79 0.79 16.32 -6.07
CA ILE A 79 1.25 16.35 -7.46
C ILE A 79 0.25 17.15 -8.32
N LYS A 80 0.78 17.92 -9.28
CA LYS A 80 0.01 18.53 -10.39
C LYS A 80 0.77 18.31 -11.70
N PHE A 81 0.14 17.72 -12.71
CA PHE A 81 0.74 17.59 -14.04
C PHE A 81 -0.27 17.72 -15.18
N SER A 82 0.24 18.18 -16.32
CA SER A 82 -0.48 18.18 -17.60
C SER A 82 -0.29 16.84 -18.29
N VAL A 83 -1.38 16.20 -18.69
CA VAL A 83 -1.39 14.88 -19.33
C VAL A 83 -0.59 14.88 -20.64
N ARG A 84 -0.63 15.98 -21.40
CA ARG A 84 0.11 16.13 -22.66
C ARG A 84 1.62 16.15 -22.44
N LYS A 85 2.08 16.84 -21.38
CA LYS A 85 3.50 16.85 -20.98
C LYS A 85 3.95 15.51 -20.40
N LEU A 86 3.06 14.80 -19.70
CA LEU A 86 3.33 13.45 -19.18
C LEU A 86 3.50 12.43 -20.31
N GLN A 87 2.71 12.51 -21.39
CA GLN A 87 2.84 11.62 -22.54
C GLN A 87 4.22 11.75 -23.21
N LEU A 88 4.71 12.97 -23.38
CA LEU A 88 6.06 13.24 -23.92
C LEU A 88 7.16 12.71 -22.99
N LEU A 89 7.01 12.90 -21.68
CA LEU A 89 7.95 12.38 -20.69
C LEU A 89 7.96 10.85 -20.65
N LEU A 90 6.80 10.20 -20.69
CA LEU A 90 6.68 8.73 -20.72
C LEU A 90 7.31 8.11 -21.97
N GLN A 91 7.23 8.79 -23.12
CA GLN A 91 7.89 8.36 -24.35
C GLN A 91 9.43 8.45 -24.24
N TYR A 92 9.94 9.43 -23.49
CA TYR A 92 11.36 9.59 -23.22
C TYR A 92 11.87 8.61 -22.15
N THR A 93 11.14 8.46 -21.03
CA THR A 93 11.54 7.60 -19.89
C THR A 93 11.32 6.11 -20.12
N ARG A 94 10.54 5.70 -21.14
CA ARG A 94 10.36 4.28 -21.49
C ARG A 94 11.67 3.59 -21.91
N ARG A 95 12.73 4.33 -22.23
CA ARG A 95 14.02 3.74 -22.58
C ARG A 95 14.86 3.32 -21.36
N ASP A 96 14.70 3.96 -20.20
CA ASP A 96 15.70 3.86 -19.11
C ASP A 96 15.14 3.81 -17.68
N CYS A 97 13.92 3.31 -17.44
CA CYS A 97 13.36 3.35 -16.08
C CYS A 97 12.99 1.98 -15.50
N ASN A 98 13.84 1.51 -14.58
CA ASN A 98 13.47 0.59 -13.52
C ASN A 98 12.85 1.39 -12.37
N TRP A 99 11.54 1.66 -12.46
CA TRP A 99 10.82 2.42 -11.44
C TRP A 99 10.73 1.64 -10.13
N LYS A 100 11.48 2.06 -9.12
CA LYS A 100 11.24 1.65 -7.73
C LYS A 100 10.38 2.72 -7.05
N PHE A 101 9.10 2.44 -6.87
CA PHE A 101 8.24 3.27 -6.02
C PHE A 101 8.78 3.22 -4.58
N PRO A 102 8.85 4.36 -3.85
CA PRO A 102 9.13 4.31 -2.42
C PRO A 102 8.04 3.48 -1.75
N THR A 103 8.45 2.36 -1.15
CA THR A 103 7.59 1.47 -0.37
C THR A 103 6.89 2.28 0.71
N GLN A 104 5.57 2.42 0.63
CA GLN A 104 4.77 2.98 1.71
C GLN A 104 4.91 2.05 2.94
N PRO A 105 5.39 2.54 4.10
CA PRO A 105 5.14 1.83 5.36
C PRO A 105 3.69 2.15 5.78
N ALA A 106 2.83 1.21 6.16
CA ALA A 106 3.02 -0.20 6.51
C ALA A 106 1.80 -1.04 6.11
N LEU A 107 2.04 -2.33 5.80
CA LEU A 107 0.99 -3.37 5.64
C LEU A 107 1.00 -4.34 6.83
N TYR A 108 1.27 -3.77 8.02
CA TYR A 108 1.34 -4.37 9.36
C TYR A 108 2.69 -5.06 9.61
N PRO A 109 3.37 -4.91 10.77
CA PRO A 109 2.89 -4.89 12.16
C PRO A 109 3.04 -3.52 12.86
N CYS A 110 2.95 -3.46 14.19
CA CYS A 110 3.40 -2.36 15.03
C CYS A 110 4.94 -2.26 15.09
#